data_AF-A0A1S1LRF3-F1
#
_entry.id   AF-A0A1S1LRF3-F1
#
_cell.length_a   1.000
_cell.length_b   1.000
_cell.length_c   1.000
_cell.angle_alpha   90.00
_cell.angle_beta   90.00
_cell.angle_gamma   90.00
#
_symmetry.space_group_name_H-M   'P 1'
#
loop_
_entity.id
_entity.type
_entity.pdbx_description
1 polymer ?
#
loop_
_entity_poly.entity_id
_entity_poly.type
_entity_poly.pdbx_seq_one_letter_code
_entity_poly.pdbx_strand_id
1 'polypeptide(L)'
;MRFLFAVLLWLLTTAALALTVTAAWTQSRIVDENGYVALTAPAADDPRVQRAIAGELTTQIVSLGKKQGSRVNESQVAELTATYAGGPQFRADFASVNRMAHQWLFTNSNSAQRDSQGSWQIDVAPMIKSLVPQGLSIKAPETLKVSVTDDSLAGLTPGRLVPVARFGQLAVWISFGLTLVLAGLTQLAVRSRAKGLVGLGISALLVGTAGWAGLEIGRRYLDRPLNRVNDNLRDVADSLVTQAIGNAHHWLSLTMAAGGLVIVVGVVSGLVGGLLRR
;
A
#
# COMPACT_ATOMS: atom_id res chain seq x y z
N MET A 1 -22.71 -11.72 36.17
CA MET A 1 -22.76 -10.39 35.53
C MET A 1 -21.39 -9.77 35.28
N ARG A 2 -20.58 -9.44 36.31
CA ARG A 2 -19.33 -8.68 36.12
C ARG A 2 -18.28 -9.34 35.23
N PHE A 3 -18.19 -10.67 35.24
CA PHE A 3 -17.29 -11.42 34.36
C PHE A 3 -17.69 -11.33 32.88
N LEU A 4 -18.97 -11.60 32.55
CA LEU A 4 -19.49 -11.49 31.19
C LEU A 4 -19.29 -10.07 30.62
N PHE A 5 -19.51 -9.05 31.44
CA PHE A 5 -19.25 -7.66 31.06
C PHE A 5 -17.76 -7.40 30.77
N ALA A 6 -16.85 -7.92 31.59
CA ALA A 6 -15.42 -7.79 31.36
C ALA A 6 -14.96 -8.51 30.07
N VAL A 7 -15.52 -9.70 29.79
CA VAL A 7 -15.26 -10.44 28.54
C VAL A 7 -15.78 -9.69 27.33
N LEU A 8 -16.99 -9.13 27.40
CA LEU A 8 -17.56 -8.32 26.32
C LEU A 8 -16.68 -7.09 26.02
N LEU A 9 -16.27 -6.36 27.05
CA LEU A 9 -15.37 -5.21 26.89
C LEU A 9 -14.02 -5.61 26.29
N TRP A 10 -13.47 -6.76 26.70
CA TRP A 10 -12.24 -7.29 26.13
C TRP A 10 -12.38 -7.64 24.65
N LEU A 11 -13.49 -8.27 24.24
CA LEU A 11 -13.78 -8.55 22.83
C LEU A 11 -13.94 -7.27 22.01
N LEU A 12 -14.69 -6.30 22.54
CA LEU A 12 -14.84 -4.98 21.90
C LEU A 12 -13.49 -4.25 21.77
N THR A 13 -12.65 -4.33 22.80
CA THR A 13 -11.28 -3.77 22.76
C THR A 13 -10.45 -4.46 21.68
N THR A 14 -10.56 -5.78 21.56
CA THR A 14 -9.85 -6.56 20.54
C THR A 14 -10.30 -6.18 19.13
N ALA A 15 -11.60 -6.02 18.92
CA ALA A 15 -12.16 -5.57 17.64
C ALA A 15 -11.75 -4.13 17.30
N ALA A 16 -11.80 -3.21 18.28
CA ALA A 16 -11.36 -1.83 18.10
C ALA A 16 -9.86 -1.74 17.81
N LEU A 17 -9.04 -2.59 18.43
CA LEU A 17 -7.61 -2.70 18.13
C LEU A 17 -7.38 -3.16 16.68
N ALA A 18 -8.10 -4.18 16.21
CA ALA A 18 -8.01 -4.64 14.82
C ALA A 18 -8.32 -3.52 13.82
N LEU A 19 -9.40 -2.77 14.08
CA LEU A 19 -9.79 -1.62 13.27
C LEU A 19 -8.73 -0.51 13.31
N THR A 20 -8.19 -0.21 14.49
CA THR A 20 -7.17 0.84 14.66
C THR A 20 -5.88 0.51 13.93
N VAL A 21 -5.38 -0.73 14.05
CA VAL A 21 -4.18 -1.17 13.33
C VAL A 21 -4.39 -1.11 11.82
N THR A 22 -5.54 -1.58 11.34
CA THR A 22 -5.88 -1.56 9.90
C THR A 22 -6.00 -0.13 9.37
N ALA A 23 -6.68 0.74 10.11
CA ALA A 23 -6.86 2.14 9.75
C ALA A 23 -5.53 2.90 9.76
N ALA A 24 -4.70 2.68 10.79
CA ALA A 24 -3.38 3.31 10.90
C ALA A 24 -2.44 2.87 9.77
N TRP A 25 -2.42 1.58 9.43
CA TRP A 25 -1.65 1.08 8.28
C TRP A 25 -2.14 1.67 6.97
N THR A 26 -3.45 1.64 6.72
CA THR A 26 -4.06 2.19 5.49
C THR A 26 -3.73 3.67 5.35
N GLN A 27 -3.90 4.43 6.43
CA GLN A 27 -3.63 5.86 6.43
C GLN A 27 -2.15 6.16 6.15
N SER A 28 -1.24 5.41 6.75
CA SER A 28 0.21 5.66 6.64
C SER A 28 0.90 5.03 5.42
N ARG A 29 0.27 4.07 4.74
CA ARG A 29 0.88 3.32 3.62
C ARG A 29 0.12 3.40 2.31
N ILE A 30 -1.18 3.72 2.34
CA ILE A 30 -2.01 3.85 1.14
C ILE A 30 -2.42 5.31 0.94
N VAL A 31 -2.90 5.97 1.99
CA VAL A 31 -3.43 7.34 1.89
C VAL A 31 -2.32 8.38 1.93
N ASP A 32 -1.30 8.21 2.77
CA ASP A 32 -0.12 9.07 2.79
C ASP A 32 0.73 8.86 1.54
N GLU A 33 1.04 9.94 0.83
CA GLU A 33 1.78 9.90 -0.44
C GLU A 33 3.19 9.33 -0.26
N ASN A 34 3.93 9.80 0.75
CA ASN A 34 5.30 9.34 1.00
C ASN A 34 5.31 7.89 1.47
N GLY A 35 4.34 7.52 2.30
CA GLY A 35 4.09 6.16 2.74
C GLY A 35 3.79 5.21 1.58
N TYR A 36 2.97 5.65 0.63
CA TYR A 36 2.64 4.90 -0.59
C TYR A 36 3.85 4.76 -1.53
N VAL A 37 4.60 5.84 -1.76
CA VAL A 37 5.82 5.76 -2.56
C VAL A 37 6.84 4.82 -1.92
N ALA A 38 7.01 4.88 -0.59
CA ALA A 38 7.89 3.95 0.13
C ALA A 38 7.39 2.49 0.09
N LEU A 39 6.07 2.27 0.11
CA LEU A 39 5.45 0.95 -0.01
C LEU A 39 5.73 0.33 -1.38
N THR A 40 5.67 1.14 -2.44
CA THR A 40 5.77 0.68 -3.83
C THR A 40 7.21 0.66 -4.35
N ALA A 41 8.12 1.46 -3.80
CA ALA A 41 9.51 1.57 -4.26
C ALA A 41 10.23 0.23 -4.46
N PRO A 42 10.10 -0.79 -3.57
CA PRO A 42 10.78 -2.07 -3.78
C PRO A 42 10.31 -2.85 -5.02
N ALA A 43 9.15 -2.53 -5.59
CA ALA A 43 8.70 -3.13 -6.85
C ALA A 43 9.55 -2.68 -8.05
N ALA A 44 10.24 -1.54 -7.97
CA ALA A 44 11.17 -1.10 -9.02
C ALA A 44 12.40 -2.01 -9.13
N ASP A 45 12.71 -2.77 -8.08
CA ASP A 45 13.81 -3.74 -8.05
C ASP A 45 13.35 -5.17 -8.39
N ASP A 46 12.05 -5.39 -8.66
CA ASP A 46 11.54 -6.71 -9.08
C ASP A 46 11.89 -6.97 -10.56
N PRO A 47 12.66 -8.02 -10.87
CA PRO A 47 13.05 -8.32 -12.25
C PRO A 47 11.87 -8.56 -13.19
N ARG A 48 10.71 -8.99 -12.68
CA ARG A 48 9.49 -9.16 -13.48
C ARG A 48 8.93 -7.81 -13.90
N VAL A 49 8.88 -6.85 -12.97
CA VAL A 49 8.46 -5.46 -13.24
C VAL A 49 9.41 -4.80 -14.23
N GLN A 50 10.72 -4.93 -14.02
CA GLN A 50 11.71 -4.35 -14.92
C GLN A 50 11.57 -4.90 -16.35
N ARG A 51 11.40 -6.22 -16.51
CA ARG A 51 11.18 -6.85 -17.82
C ARG A 51 9.88 -6.40 -18.47
N ALA A 52 8.78 -6.36 -17.72
CA ALA A 52 7.48 -5.93 -18.21
C ALA A 52 7.52 -4.47 -18.71
N ILE A 53 8.10 -3.57 -17.92
CA ILE A 53 8.23 -2.16 -18.29
C ILE A 53 9.20 -1.97 -19.47
N ALA A 54 10.35 -2.65 -19.48
CA ALA A 54 11.28 -2.58 -20.61
C ALA A 54 10.63 -3.06 -21.93
N GLY A 55 9.86 -4.15 -21.89
CA GLY A 55 9.12 -4.65 -23.06
C GLY A 55 8.05 -3.67 -23.56
N GLU A 56 7.32 -3.04 -22.64
CA GLU A 56 6.32 -2.02 -22.99
C GLU A 56 6.98 -0.76 -23.58
N LEU A 57 8.05 -0.26 -22.95
CA LEU A 57 8.82 0.87 -23.47
C LEU A 57 9.38 0.58 -24.87
N THR A 58 9.90 -0.63 -25.09
CA THR A 58 10.39 -1.05 -26.41
C THR A 58 9.29 -0.98 -27.46
N THR A 59 8.13 -1.57 -27.14
CA THR A 59 6.96 -1.61 -28.03
C THR A 59 6.51 -0.20 -28.40
N GLN A 60 6.42 0.70 -27.42
CA GLN A 60 6.01 2.09 -27.64
C GLN A 60 7.03 2.88 -28.46
N ILE A 61 8.33 2.76 -28.16
CA ILE A 61 9.40 3.46 -28.89
C ILE A 61 9.45 3.00 -30.35
N VAL A 62 9.36 1.69 -30.62
CA VAL A 62 9.34 1.15 -31.99
C VAL A 62 8.10 1.61 -32.75
N SER A 63 6.93 1.62 -32.09
CA SER A 63 5.67 2.12 -32.67
C SER A 63 5.76 3.60 -33.05
N LEU A 64 6.33 4.43 -32.18
CA LEU A 64 6.58 5.85 -32.44
C LEU A 64 7.55 6.05 -33.60
N GLY A 65 8.65 5.29 -33.63
CA GLY A 65 9.62 5.34 -34.73
C GLY A 65 8.99 5.06 -36.09
N LYS A 66 8.17 4.01 -36.18
CA LYS A 66 7.41 3.66 -37.40
C LYS A 66 6.49 4.79 -37.85
N LYS A 67 5.74 5.40 -36.92
CA LYS A 67 4.85 6.55 -37.22
C LYS A 67 5.60 7.77 -37.74
N GLN A 68 6.84 7.96 -37.31
CA GLN A 68 7.71 9.06 -37.74
C GLN A 68 8.54 8.73 -39.00
N GLY A 69 8.31 7.57 -39.64
CA GLY A 69 9.06 7.15 -40.82
C GLY A 69 10.52 6.74 -40.54
N SER A 70 10.89 6.57 -39.26
CA SER A 70 12.24 6.18 -38.85
C SER A 70 12.37 4.65 -38.78
N ARG A 71 13.50 4.12 -39.29
CA ARG A 71 13.86 2.70 -39.12
C ARG A 71 14.59 2.52 -37.79
N VAL A 72 13.84 2.17 -36.76
CA VAL A 72 14.39 1.90 -35.43
C VAL A 72 14.72 0.41 -35.32
N ASN A 73 15.94 0.08 -34.89
CA ASN A 73 16.33 -1.30 -34.63
C ASN A 73 15.75 -1.75 -33.28
N GLU A 74 14.81 -2.70 -33.32
CA GLU A 74 14.11 -3.20 -32.14
C GLU A 74 15.04 -3.83 -31.11
N SER A 75 16.10 -4.55 -31.53
CA SER A 75 17.02 -5.19 -30.59
C SER A 75 17.85 -4.17 -29.81
N GLN A 76 18.27 -3.08 -30.46
CA GLN A 76 18.98 -1.98 -29.80
C GLN A 76 18.08 -1.24 -28.80
N VAL A 77 16.81 -1.00 -29.16
CA VAL A 77 15.84 -0.39 -28.24
C VAL A 77 15.57 -1.29 -27.04
N ALA A 78 15.43 -2.60 -27.26
CA ALA A 78 15.24 -3.57 -26.19
C ALA A 78 16.41 -3.57 -25.19
N GLU A 79 17.65 -3.49 -25.69
CA GLU A 79 18.84 -3.43 -24.83
C GLU A 79 18.91 -2.11 -24.03
N LEU A 80 18.63 -0.97 -24.66
CA LEU A 80 18.59 0.32 -23.97
C LEU A 80 17.51 0.36 -22.88
N THR A 81 16.30 -0.09 -23.19
CA THR A 81 15.18 -0.06 -22.23
C THR A 81 15.40 -1.05 -21.08
N ALA A 82 16.01 -2.21 -21.33
CA ALA A 82 16.41 -3.14 -20.27
C ALA A 82 17.49 -2.54 -19.36
N THR A 83 18.50 -1.88 -19.93
CA THR A 83 19.56 -1.19 -19.17
C THR A 83 18.98 -0.08 -18.31
N TYR A 84 18.05 0.70 -18.86
CA TYR A 84 17.33 1.73 -18.12
C TYR A 84 16.51 1.14 -16.98
N ALA A 85 15.70 0.11 -17.25
CA ALA A 85 14.82 -0.51 -16.25
C ALA A 85 15.61 -1.16 -15.09
N GLY A 86 16.82 -1.65 -15.33
CA GLY A 86 17.73 -2.13 -14.27
C GLY A 86 18.50 -1.01 -13.54
N GLY A 87 18.41 0.23 -14.04
CA GLY A 87 19.21 1.36 -13.58
C GLY A 87 18.60 2.15 -12.41
N PRO A 88 19.40 2.98 -11.73
CA PRO A 88 18.93 3.85 -10.66
C PRO A 88 17.93 4.92 -11.12
N GLN A 89 18.00 5.33 -12.39
CA GLN A 89 17.08 6.30 -12.97
C GLN A 89 15.65 5.74 -13.02
N PHE A 90 15.48 4.47 -13.37
CA PHE A 90 14.16 3.83 -13.36
C PHE A 90 13.52 3.84 -11.97
N ARG A 91 14.29 3.66 -10.89
CA ARG A 91 13.76 3.73 -9.52
C ARG A 91 13.17 5.12 -9.20
N ALA A 92 13.90 6.17 -9.56
CA ALA A 92 13.46 7.55 -9.35
C ALA A 92 12.18 7.85 -10.16
N ASP A 93 12.17 7.42 -11.43
CA ASP A 93 11.06 7.64 -12.34
C ASP A 93 9.83 6.84 -11.92
N PHE A 94 10.00 5.58 -11.50
CA PHE A 94 8.93 4.73 -10.96
C PHE A 94 8.29 5.35 -9.70
N ALA A 95 9.12 5.86 -8.77
CA ALA A 95 8.62 6.57 -7.59
C ALA A 95 7.84 7.85 -7.96
N SER A 96 8.31 8.59 -8.97
CA SER A 96 7.62 9.79 -9.46
C SER A 96 6.26 9.45 -10.08
N VAL A 97 6.17 8.37 -10.87
CA VAL A 97 4.90 7.96 -11.46
C VAL A 97 3.91 7.46 -10.42
N ASN A 98 4.35 6.68 -9.44
CA ASN A 98 3.47 6.26 -8.33
C ASN A 98 2.95 7.46 -7.55
N ARG A 99 3.78 8.48 -7.33
CA ARG A 99 3.34 9.76 -6.73
C ARG A 99 2.27 10.45 -7.56
N MET A 100 2.48 10.54 -8.88
CA MET A 100 1.49 11.15 -9.78
C MET A 100 0.16 10.39 -9.80
N ALA A 101 0.22 9.06 -9.84
CA ALA A 101 -0.96 8.20 -9.77
C ALA A 101 -1.71 8.35 -8.43
N HIS A 102 -0.97 8.49 -7.33
CA HIS A 102 -1.53 8.74 -6.01
C HIS A 102 -2.24 10.11 -5.94
N GLN A 103 -1.56 11.18 -6.32
CA GLN A 103 -2.12 12.54 -6.33
C GLN A 103 -3.36 12.63 -7.23
N TRP A 104 -3.34 11.95 -8.38
CA TRP A 104 -4.52 11.86 -9.23
C TRP A 104 -5.75 11.33 -8.48
N LEU A 105 -5.58 10.27 -7.68
CA LEU A 105 -6.67 9.62 -6.97
C LEU A 105 -7.11 10.35 -5.69
N PHE A 106 -6.18 11.04 -5.01
CA PHE A 106 -6.39 11.60 -3.67
C PHE A 106 -6.49 13.13 -3.60
N THR A 107 -6.06 13.89 -4.62
CA THR A 107 -6.01 15.35 -4.55
C THR A 107 -6.72 16.10 -5.68
N ASN A 108 -7.43 15.42 -6.59
CA ASN A 108 -8.08 16.06 -7.75
C ASN A 108 -7.08 16.85 -8.63
N SER A 109 -5.83 16.39 -8.72
CA SER A 109 -4.77 17.11 -9.41
C SER A 109 -5.04 17.26 -10.92
N ASN A 110 -4.73 18.43 -11.48
CA ASN A 110 -4.84 18.76 -12.92
C ASN A 110 -3.90 17.94 -13.84
N SER A 111 -3.17 16.95 -13.30
CA SER A 111 -2.29 16.07 -14.07
C SER A 111 -3.03 15.07 -14.96
N ALA A 112 -4.34 14.89 -14.76
CA ALA A 112 -5.18 14.12 -15.65
C ALA A 112 -6.09 15.02 -16.46
N GLN A 113 -5.95 14.90 -17.78
CA GLN A 113 -6.79 15.60 -18.74
C GLN A 113 -7.71 14.58 -19.39
N ARG A 114 -8.99 14.94 -19.51
CA ARG A 114 -9.98 14.13 -20.21
C ARG A 114 -9.70 14.23 -21.71
N ASP A 115 -9.64 13.09 -22.39
CA ASP A 115 -9.53 13.09 -23.84
C ASP A 115 -10.88 13.37 -24.51
N SER A 116 -10.86 13.49 -25.84
CA SER A 116 -12.04 13.75 -26.65
C SER A 116 -13.09 12.63 -26.61
N GLN A 117 -12.76 11.46 -26.06
CA GLN A 117 -13.66 10.30 -25.88
C GLN A 117 -14.12 10.13 -24.42
N GLY A 118 -13.64 10.96 -23.49
CA GLY A 118 -14.03 10.92 -22.09
C GLY A 118 -13.11 10.10 -21.17
N SER A 119 -12.04 9.51 -21.69
CA SER A 119 -11.07 8.73 -20.92
C SER A 119 -10.07 9.64 -20.18
N TRP A 120 -9.74 9.28 -18.94
CA TRP A 120 -8.68 9.94 -18.18
C TRP A 120 -7.31 9.42 -18.61
N GLN A 121 -6.45 10.36 -18.96
CA GLN A 121 -5.08 10.08 -19.41
C GLN A 121 -4.08 10.62 -18.39
N ILE A 122 -3.12 9.79 -17.98
CA ILE A 122 -1.97 10.22 -17.16
C ILE A 122 -0.83 10.56 -18.10
N ASP A 123 -0.28 11.76 -17.95
CA ASP A 123 0.88 12.19 -18.73
C ASP A 123 2.17 11.60 -18.14
N VAL A 124 2.71 10.58 -18.83
CA VAL A 124 4.00 9.96 -18.49
C VAL A 124 5.16 10.61 -19.26
N ALA A 125 4.94 11.71 -20.01
CA ALA A 125 6.01 12.48 -20.65
C ALA A 125 7.18 12.87 -19.72
N PRO A 126 6.98 13.15 -18.41
CA PRO A 126 8.10 13.40 -17.50
C PRO A 126 9.10 12.24 -17.39
N MET A 127 8.63 10.98 -17.43
CA MET A 127 9.52 9.79 -17.45
C MET A 127 10.27 9.62 -18.78
N ILE A 128 9.71 10.12 -19.87
CA ILE A 128 10.39 10.04 -21.18
C ILE A 128 11.42 11.15 -21.30
N LYS A 129 11.17 12.33 -20.72
CA LYS A 129 12.15 13.42 -20.66
C LYS A 129 13.42 13.03 -19.89
N SER A 130 13.36 12.14 -18.90
CA SER A 130 14.55 11.63 -18.20
C SER A 130 15.35 10.59 -19.01
N LEU A 131 14.76 9.97 -20.04
CA LEU A 131 15.40 9.03 -20.97
C LEU A 131 16.12 9.71 -22.15
N VAL A 132 15.71 10.93 -22.51
CA VAL A 132 16.27 11.70 -23.65
C VAL A 132 17.79 11.97 -23.58
N PRO A 133 18.43 12.18 -22.41
CA PRO A 133 19.87 12.44 -22.36
C PRO A 133 20.75 11.21 -22.72
N GLN A 134 20.18 10.01 -22.83
CA GLN A 134 20.94 8.76 -23.03
C GLN A 134 21.11 8.33 -24.51
N GLY A 135 21.03 9.28 -25.45
CA GLY A 135 21.43 9.04 -26.84
C GLY A 135 20.34 8.57 -27.81
N LEU A 136 19.06 8.63 -27.43
CA LEU A 136 17.96 8.44 -28.37
C LEU A 136 17.80 9.72 -29.23
N SER A 137 18.10 9.65 -30.54
CA SER A 137 17.76 10.70 -31.52
C SER A 137 16.25 10.71 -31.83
N ILE A 138 15.42 10.73 -30.79
CA ILE A 138 13.97 10.80 -30.88
C ILE A 138 13.55 12.03 -30.09
N LYS A 139 12.77 12.91 -30.73
CA LYS A 139 12.19 14.06 -30.06
C LYS A 139 11.20 13.54 -29.02
N ALA A 140 11.47 13.73 -27.73
CA ALA A 140 10.51 13.38 -26.69
C ALA A 140 9.16 14.05 -26.99
N PRO A 141 8.05 13.29 -27.02
CA PRO A 141 6.72 13.88 -27.09
C PRO A 141 6.53 14.82 -25.90
N GLU A 142 5.96 16.00 -26.13
CA GLU A 142 5.64 16.94 -25.04
C GLU A 142 4.59 16.37 -24.09
N THR A 143 3.79 15.40 -24.56
CA THR A 143 2.85 14.60 -23.77
C THR A 143 2.91 13.16 -24.25
N LEU A 144 3.00 12.19 -23.33
CA LEU A 144 2.75 10.79 -23.63
C LEU A 144 1.65 10.34 -22.69
N LYS A 145 0.49 10.18 -23.28
CA LYS A 145 -0.75 9.96 -22.56
C LYS A 145 -1.06 8.47 -22.60
N VAL A 146 -0.87 7.79 -21.47
CA VAL A 146 -1.34 6.42 -21.32
C VAL A 146 -2.78 6.50 -20.84
N SER A 147 -3.70 5.90 -21.60
CA SER A 147 -5.09 5.76 -21.19
C SER A 147 -5.16 4.86 -19.97
N VAL A 148 -5.62 5.42 -18.85
CA VAL A 148 -5.79 4.68 -17.58
C VAL A 148 -7.24 4.23 -17.40
N THR A 149 -8.11 4.59 -18.35
CA THR A 149 -9.53 4.25 -18.32
C THR A 149 -9.88 3.51 -19.61
N ASP A 150 -9.53 2.24 -19.66
CA ASP A 150 -10.37 1.27 -20.38
C ASP A 150 -11.47 0.80 -19.42
N ASP A 151 -12.58 0.29 -19.95
CA ASP A 151 -13.76 -0.23 -19.20
C ASP A 151 -13.43 -1.27 -18.10
N SER A 152 -12.20 -1.76 -18.06
CA SER A 152 -11.68 -2.73 -17.09
C SER A 152 -11.30 -2.12 -15.71
N LEU A 153 -11.07 -0.80 -15.61
CA LEU A 153 -10.64 -0.13 -14.36
C LEU A 153 -11.80 0.57 -13.62
N ALA A 154 -12.90 -0.17 -13.41
CA ALA A 154 -13.95 0.04 -12.39
C ALA A 154 -14.41 1.49 -12.09
N GLY A 155 -14.43 2.37 -13.10
CA GLY A 155 -14.89 3.76 -12.94
C GLY A 155 -14.08 4.58 -11.93
N LEU A 156 -12.77 4.37 -11.83
CA LEU A 156 -11.89 5.24 -11.04
C LEU A 156 -11.83 6.64 -11.68
N THR A 157 -12.17 7.66 -10.91
CA THR A 157 -12.14 9.07 -11.35
C THR A 157 -11.14 9.86 -10.51
N PRO A 158 -10.56 10.95 -11.05
CA PRO A 158 -9.71 11.83 -10.27
C PRO A 158 -10.40 12.27 -8.98
N GLY A 159 -9.61 12.30 -7.90
CA GLY A 159 -10.01 12.70 -6.54
C GLY A 159 -11.19 11.95 -5.92
N ARG A 160 -11.54 10.77 -6.43
CA ARG A 160 -12.57 9.92 -5.81
C ARG A 160 -12.27 9.57 -4.36
N LEU A 161 -10.99 9.57 -3.96
CA LEU A 161 -10.56 9.29 -2.60
C LEU A 161 -10.19 10.55 -1.79
N VAL A 162 -10.48 11.76 -2.29
CA VAL A 162 -10.34 13.00 -1.51
C VAL A 162 -11.08 12.94 -0.17
N PRO A 163 -12.32 12.40 -0.07
CA PRO A 163 -12.98 12.25 1.22
C PRO A 163 -12.20 11.33 2.17
N VAL A 164 -11.59 10.27 1.64
CA VAL A 164 -10.79 9.32 2.42
C VAL A 164 -9.50 9.98 2.90
N ALA A 165 -8.81 10.75 2.07
CA ALA A 165 -7.65 11.54 2.50
C ALA A 165 -8.01 12.55 3.60
N ARG A 166 -9.12 13.28 3.42
CA ARG A 166 -9.53 14.35 4.32
C ARG A 166 -10.02 13.84 5.68
N PHE A 167 -10.82 12.78 5.69
CA PHE A 167 -11.44 12.25 6.91
C PHE A 167 -10.72 11.02 7.47
N GLY A 168 -9.81 10.41 6.71
CA GLY A 168 -9.06 9.22 7.13
C GLY A 168 -8.24 9.47 8.38
N GLN A 169 -7.56 10.62 8.47
CA GLN A 169 -6.80 10.97 9.66
C GLN A 169 -7.69 11.11 10.90
N LEU A 170 -8.87 11.73 10.76
CA LEU A 170 -9.84 11.83 11.85
C LEU A 170 -10.35 10.44 12.27
N ALA A 171 -10.64 9.57 11.29
CA ALA A 171 -11.09 8.20 11.56
C ALA A 171 -10.04 7.38 12.33
N VAL A 172 -8.74 7.56 12.04
CA VAL A 172 -7.65 6.93 12.80
C VAL A 172 -7.66 7.43 14.24
N TRP A 173 -7.73 8.74 14.47
CA TRP A 173 -7.77 9.30 15.83
C TRP A 173 -8.99 8.86 16.63
N ILE A 174 -10.17 8.79 15.99
CA ILE A 174 -11.40 8.28 16.61
C ILE A 174 -11.23 6.80 17.00
N SER A 175 -10.68 5.97 16.09
CA SER A 175 -10.46 4.55 16.34
C SER A 175 -9.46 4.33 17.48
N PHE A 176 -8.37 5.11 17.50
CA PHE A 176 -7.39 5.08 18.58
C PHE A 176 -7.99 5.48 19.93
N GLY A 177 -8.75 6.58 19.96
CA GLY A 177 -9.45 7.04 21.16
C GLY A 177 -10.45 5.99 21.68
N LEU A 178 -11.24 5.39 20.79
CA LEU A 178 -12.18 4.32 21.14
C LEU A 178 -11.45 3.11 21.72
N THR A 179 -10.34 2.68 21.11
CA THR A 179 -9.54 1.56 21.60
C THR A 179 -8.97 1.84 22.99
N LEU A 180 -8.46 3.05 23.24
CA LEU A 180 -7.96 3.46 24.55
C LEU A 180 -9.06 3.45 25.62
N VAL A 181 -10.24 3.98 25.29
CA VAL A 181 -11.40 3.99 26.19
C VAL A 181 -11.84 2.57 26.52
N LEU A 182 -11.98 1.70 25.52
CA LEU A 182 -12.36 0.30 25.72
C LEU A 182 -11.32 -0.49 26.51
N ALA A 183 -10.04 -0.25 26.26
CA ALA A 183 -8.95 -0.83 27.04
C ALA A 183 -8.99 -0.37 28.50
N GLY A 184 -9.24 0.92 28.75
CA GLY A 184 -9.41 1.48 30.09
C GLY A 184 -10.62 0.90 30.82
N LEU A 185 -11.77 0.79 30.14
CA LEU A 185 -12.96 0.14 30.69
C LEU A 185 -12.71 -1.34 31.01
N THR A 186 -11.99 -2.04 30.14
CA THR A 186 -11.57 -3.44 30.37
C THR A 186 -10.70 -3.54 31.63
N GLN A 187 -9.75 -2.62 31.83
CA GLN A 187 -8.93 -2.56 33.04
C GLN A 187 -9.73 -2.30 34.32
N LEU A 188 -10.77 -1.45 34.24
CA LEU A 188 -11.66 -1.15 35.37
C LEU A 188 -12.59 -2.32 35.72
N ALA A 189 -13.01 -3.10 34.72
CA ALA A 189 -13.88 -4.25 34.93
C ALA A 189 -13.15 -5.45 35.57
N VAL A 190 -11.84 -5.58 35.34
CA VAL A 190 -11.03 -6.70 35.85
C VAL A 190 -10.56 -6.44 37.28
N ARG A 191 -10.67 -7.46 38.14
CA ARG A 191 -10.32 -7.35 39.58
C ARG A 191 -8.81 -7.15 39.83
N SER A 192 -7.96 -7.58 38.91
CA SER A 192 -6.50 -7.46 38.99
C SER A 192 -5.94 -6.80 37.72
N ARG A 193 -5.31 -5.63 37.88
CA ARG A 193 -4.73 -4.84 36.77
C ARG A 193 -3.71 -5.65 35.97
N ALA A 194 -2.90 -6.48 36.64
CA ALA A 194 -1.95 -7.41 36.01
C ALA A 194 -2.61 -8.35 34.99
N LYS A 195 -3.72 -9.02 35.35
CA LYS A 195 -4.45 -9.91 34.44
C LYS A 195 -5.10 -9.13 33.28
N GLY A 196 -5.53 -7.90 33.54
CA GLY A 196 -6.05 -7.03 32.48
C GLY A 196 -4.97 -6.74 31.43
N LEU A 197 -3.75 -6.39 31.85
CA LEU A 197 -2.64 -6.12 30.93
C LEU A 197 -2.29 -7.36 30.09
N VAL A 198 -2.20 -8.53 30.73
CA VAL A 198 -2.00 -9.80 30.00
C VAL A 198 -3.13 -10.02 28.98
N GLY A 199 -4.39 -9.76 29.35
CA GLY A 199 -5.53 -9.85 28.43
C GLY A 199 -5.42 -8.91 27.22
N LEU A 200 -5.01 -7.65 27.42
CA LEU A 200 -4.80 -6.70 26.32
C LEU A 200 -3.65 -7.13 25.40
N GLY A 201 -2.58 -7.69 25.97
CA GLY A 201 -1.50 -8.24 25.18
C GLY A 201 -1.93 -9.47 24.37
N ILE A 202 -2.79 -10.33 24.91
CA ILE A 202 -3.43 -11.43 24.15
C ILE A 202 -4.27 -10.86 23.00
N SER A 203 -5.02 -9.78 23.20
CA SER A 203 -5.76 -9.12 22.11
C SER A 203 -4.83 -8.71 20.97
N ALA A 204 -3.67 -8.11 21.27
CA ALA A 204 -2.69 -7.73 20.25
C ALA A 204 -2.10 -8.94 19.52
N LEU A 205 -1.84 -10.06 20.23
CA LEU A 205 -1.43 -11.32 19.61
C LEU A 205 -2.52 -11.90 18.70
N LEU A 206 -3.79 -11.89 19.14
CA LEU A 206 -4.94 -12.33 18.35
C LEU A 206 -5.11 -11.49 17.09
N VAL A 207 -5.04 -10.16 17.20
CA VAL A 207 -5.13 -9.25 16.04
C VAL A 207 -3.98 -9.49 15.06
N GLY A 208 -2.75 -9.62 15.57
CA GLY A 208 -1.59 -9.89 14.73
C GLY A 208 -1.69 -11.22 13.98
N THR A 209 -2.00 -12.31 14.69
CA THR A 209 -2.11 -13.65 14.11
C THR A 209 -3.31 -13.79 13.18
N ALA A 210 -4.49 -13.30 13.58
CA ALA A 210 -5.68 -13.33 12.73
C ALA A 210 -5.51 -12.45 11.48
N GLY A 211 -4.86 -11.29 11.61
CA GLY A 211 -4.53 -10.43 10.49
C GLY A 211 -3.60 -11.12 9.49
N TRP A 212 -2.59 -11.85 9.98
CA TRP A 212 -1.66 -12.59 9.13
C TRP A 212 -2.39 -13.68 8.33
N ALA A 213 -3.21 -14.50 9.02
CA ALA A 213 -4.03 -15.52 8.36
C ALA A 213 -5.04 -14.91 7.37
N GLY A 214 -5.64 -13.76 7.73
CA GLY A 214 -6.59 -13.05 6.89
C GLY A 214 -5.97 -12.54 5.58
N LEU A 215 -4.74 -12.04 5.62
CA LEU A 215 -4.01 -11.58 4.43
C LEU A 215 -3.70 -12.75 3.49
N GLU A 216 -3.30 -13.90 4.03
CA GLU A 216 -3.00 -15.09 3.22
C GLU A 216 -4.25 -15.66 2.53
N ILE A 217 -5.39 -15.63 3.22
CA ILE A 217 -6.69 -15.99 2.62
C ILE A 217 -7.09 -14.95 1.57
N GLY A 218 -6.93 -13.66 1.87
CA GLY A 218 -7.27 -12.54 0.99
C GLY A 218 -6.48 -12.57 -0.32
N ARG A 219 -5.20 -12.94 -0.28
CA ARG A 219 -4.35 -13.10 -1.48
C ARG A 219 -5.00 -14.01 -2.53
N ARG A 220 -5.57 -15.13 -2.11
CA ARG A 220 -6.22 -16.11 -3.01
C ARG A 220 -7.45 -15.56 -3.75
N TYR A 221 -8.08 -14.50 -3.23
CA TYR A 221 -9.21 -13.85 -3.88
C TYR A 221 -8.77 -12.81 -4.93
N LEU A 222 -7.57 -12.24 -4.79
CA LEU A 222 -7.00 -11.28 -5.72
C LEU A 222 -6.48 -11.92 -7.02
N ASP A 223 -6.19 -13.22 -7.01
CA ASP A 223 -5.72 -13.97 -8.18
C ASP A 223 -6.77 -14.00 -9.32
N ARG A 224 -8.06 -13.92 -9.00
CA ARG A 224 -9.16 -14.02 -9.98
C ARG A 224 -9.34 -12.78 -10.87
N PRO A 225 -9.34 -11.54 -10.34
CA PRO A 225 -9.39 -10.33 -11.18
C PRO A 225 -8.08 -10.07 -11.94
N LEU A 226 -6.91 -10.43 -11.38
CA LEU A 226 -5.61 -10.23 -12.04
C LEU A 226 -5.43 -11.07 -13.31
N ASN A 227 -6.13 -12.20 -13.42
CA ASN A 227 -6.16 -13.03 -14.65
C ASN A 227 -6.90 -12.38 -15.84
N ARG A 228 -7.50 -11.19 -15.68
CA ARG A 228 -8.19 -10.48 -16.77
C ARG A 228 -7.39 -9.33 -17.39
N VAL A 229 -6.21 -9.05 -16.85
CA VAL A 229 -5.34 -7.97 -17.32
C VAL A 229 -4.23 -8.59 -18.20
N ASN A 230 -3.74 -7.84 -19.20
CA ASN A 230 -2.60 -8.24 -20.03
C ASN A 230 -1.42 -8.72 -19.15
N ASP A 231 -0.73 -9.79 -19.56
CA ASP A 231 0.28 -10.50 -18.76
C ASP A 231 1.36 -9.58 -18.19
N ASN A 232 1.76 -8.53 -18.92
CA ASN A 232 2.78 -7.57 -18.47
C ASN A 232 2.30 -6.66 -17.32
N LEU A 233 1.05 -6.20 -17.34
CA LEU A 233 0.50 -5.37 -16.25
C LEU A 233 0.22 -6.21 -15.00
N ARG A 234 -0.07 -7.50 -15.18
CA ARG A 234 -0.27 -8.45 -14.09
C ARG A 234 0.99 -8.59 -13.23
N ASP A 235 2.17 -8.69 -13.84
CA ASP A 235 3.43 -8.80 -13.11
C ASP A 235 3.71 -7.55 -12.24
N VAL A 236 3.40 -6.37 -12.76
CA VAL A 236 3.51 -5.11 -12.00
C VAL A 236 2.52 -5.08 -10.84
N ALA A 237 1.26 -5.42 -11.09
CA ALA A 237 0.23 -5.46 -10.06
C ALA A 237 0.54 -6.50 -8.97
N ASP A 238 0.97 -7.71 -9.34
CA ASP A 238 1.36 -8.77 -8.41
C ASP A 238 2.54 -8.36 -7.52
N SER A 239 3.55 -7.70 -8.11
CA SER A 239 4.68 -7.18 -7.34
C SER A 239 4.22 -6.14 -6.31
N LEU A 240 3.39 -5.17 -6.71
CA LEU A 240 2.86 -4.15 -5.80
C LEU A 240 1.99 -4.76 -4.68
N VAL A 241 1.13 -5.74 -4.99
CA VAL A 241 0.34 -6.47 -3.99
C VAL A 241 1.24 -7.25 -3.04
N THR A 242 2.29 -7.89 -3.55
CA THR A 242 3.28 -8.61 -2.74
C THR A 242 3.98 -7.66 -1.76
N GLN A 243 4.40 -6.47 -2.20
CA GLN A 243 5.00 -5.47 -1.32
C GLN A 243 4.01 -4.95 -0.27
N ALA A 244 2.76 -4.73 -0.65
CA ALA A 244 1.71 -4.32 0.28
C ALA A 244 1.47 -5.37 1.37
N ILE A 245 1.34 -6.65 1.01
CA ILE A 245 1.16 -7.76 1.95
C ILE A 245 2.39 -7.90 2.86
N GLY A 246 3.60 -7.84 2.30
CA GLY A 246 4.84 -7.88 3.07
C GLY A 246 4.92 -6.77 4.12
N ASN A 247 4.56 -5.55 3.75
CA ASN A 247 4.54 -4.41 4.67
C ASN A 247 3.45 -4.57 5.75
N ALA A 248 2.27 -5.08 5.40
CA ALA A 248 1.20 -5.34 6.35
C ALA A 248 1.61 -6.43 7.38
N HIS A 249 2.29 -7.50 6.93
CA HIS A 249 2.86 -8.50 7.84
C HIS A 249 3.88 -7.89 8.82
N HIS A 250 4.70 -6.94 8.38
CA HIS A 250 5.62 -6.24 9.27
C HIS A 250 4.87 -5.44 10.36
N TRP A 251 3.80 -4.72 10.00
CA TRP A 251 2.96 -4.00 10.96
C TRP A 251 2.26 -4.92 11.97
N LEU A 252 1.75 -6.06 11.50
CA LEU A 252 1.16 -7.07 12.37
C LEU A 252 2.22 -7.67 13.31
N SER A 253 3.44 -7.88 12.83
CA SER A 253 4.57 -8.32 13.66
C SER A 253 4.92 -7.31 14.76
N LEU A 254 4.94 -6.02 14.44
CA LEU A 254 5.10 -4.95 15.44
C LEU A 254 3.97 -4.96 16.47
N THR A 255 2.72 -5.17 16.02
CA THR A 255 1.55 -5.28 16.91
C THR A 255 1.69 -6.46 17.87
N MET A 256 2.13 -7.62 17.37
CA MET A 256 2.39 -8.80 18.22
C MET A 256 3.53 -8.54 19.21
N ALA A 257 4.62 -7.92 18.76
CA ALA A 257 5.76 -7.58 19.63
C ALA A 257 5.33 -6.63 20.77
N ALA A 258 4.54 -5.59 20.46
CA ALA A 258 3.96 -4.71 21.45
C ALA A 258 3.04 -5.46 22.42
N GLY A 259 2.21 -6.38 21.90
CA GLY A 259 1.39 -7.28 22.70
C GLY A 259 2.20 -8.12 23.68
N GLY A 260 3.29 -8.73 23.20
CA GLY A 260 4.23 -9.50 24.03
C GLY A 260 4.84 -8.66 25.15
N LEU A 261 5.28 -7.43 24.86
CA LEU A 261 5.80 -6.51 25.88
C LEU A 261 4.75 -6.19 26.95
N VAL A 262 3.50 -5.93 26.54
CA VAL A 262 2.39 -5.66 27.47
C VAL A 262 2.10 -6.86 28.37
N ILE A 263 2.22 -8.09 27.85
CA ILE A 263 2.09 -9.32 28.65
C ILE A 263 3.20 -9.37 29.70
N VAL A 264 4.46 -9.14 29.32
CA VAL A 264 5.61 -9.15 30.25
C VAL A 264 5.40 -8.13 31.38
N VAL A 265 5.00 -6.90 31.04
CA VAL A 265 4.71 -5.85 32.04
C VAL A 265 3.56 -6.28 32.96
N GLY A 266 2.51 -6.88 32.41
CA GLY A 266 1.39 -7.42 33.18
C GLY A 266 1.82 -8.50 34.17
N VAL A 267 2.64 -9.46 33.73
CA VAL A 267 3.16 -10.55 34.56
C VAL A 267 4.05 -10.01 35.67
N VAL A 268 5.03 -9.16 35.36
CA VAL A 268 5.95 -8.57 36.35
C VAL A 268 5.19 -7.76 37.39
N SER A 269 4.23 -6.93 36.96
CA SER A 269 3.38 -6.14 37.87
C SER A 269 2.56 -7.05 38.80
N GLY A 270 2.11 -8.20 38.31
CA GLY A 270 1.40 -9.21 39.10
C GLY A 270 2.29 -9.87 40.16
N LEU A 271 3.52 -10.23 39.79
CA LEU A 271 4.50 -10.83 40.72
C LEU A 271 4.88 -9.86 41.83
N VAL A 272 5.21 -8.60 41.48
CA VAL A 272 5.57 -7.56 42.47
C VAL A 272 4.39 -7.25 43.40
N GLY A 273 3.18 -7.09 42.87
CA GLY A 273 1.99 -6.85 43.68
C GLY A 273 1.61 -8.03 44.60
N GLY A 274 1.99 -9.25 44.22
CA GLY A 274 1.84 -10.44 45.05
C GLY A 274 2.87 -10.53 46.19
N LEU A 275 4.11 -10.07 45.94
CA LEU A 275 5.17 -10.01 46.93
C LEU A 275 4.93 -8.91 47.98
N LEU A 276 4.41 -7.75 47.58
CA LEU A 276 4.14 -6.61 48.49
C LEU A 276 2.88 -6.77 49.37
N ARG A 277 2.04 -7.77 49.08
CA ARG A 277 0.81 -8.05 49.85
C ARG A 277 0.97 -9.22 50.85
N ARG A 278 2.11 -9.89 50.83
CA ARG A 278 2.52 -10.88 51.85
C ARG A 278 3.30 -10.18 52.94
#